data_AF-A0A919S0I4-F1
#
_entry.id   AF-A0A919S0I4-F1
#
_cell.length_a   1.000
_cell.length_b   1.000
_cell.length_c   1.000
_cell.angle_alpha   90.00
_cell.angle_beta   90.00
_cell.angle_gamma   90.00
#
_symmetry.space_group_name_H-M   'P 1'
#
loop_
_entity.id
_entity.type
_entity.pdbx_description
1 polymer ?
#
loop_
_entity_poly.entity_id
_entity_poly.type
_entity_poly.pdbx_seq_one_letter_code
_entity_poly.pdbx_strand_id
1 'polypeptide(L)' 'MGWKNGTVTFDDGTTYPGEFLINDDGSIYNMKVFKDGTAIKEINVEEFASKLGKTVQEVYPYKVELGKTLYK' A
#
# COMPACT_ATOMS: atom_id res chain seq x y z
N MET A 1 -6.92 4.47 13.19
CA MET A 1 -5.78 3.78 12.49
C MET A 1 -5.85 2.27 12.69
N GLY A 2 -5.86 1.49 11.61
CA GLY A 2 -5.84 0.02 11.70
C GLY A 2 -5.14 -0.63 10.51
N TRP A 3 -4.46 -1.76 10.75
CA TRP A 3 -3.87 -2.57 9.70
C TRP A 3 -4.96 -3.39 9.00
N LYS A 4 -4.96 -3.36 7.67
CA LYS A 4 -5.85 -4.15 6.82
C LYS A 4 -5.06 -4.97 5.81
N ASN A 5 -5.51 -6.19 5.55
CA ASN A 5 -4.85 -7.10 4.62
C ASN A 5 -5.41 -6.90 3.20
N GLY A 6 -4.55 -6.95 2.20
CA GLY A 6 -4.92 -6.95 0.79
C GLY A 6 -3.76 -7.34 -0.10
N THR A 7 -3.78 -6.84 -1.33
CA THR A 7 -2.73 -7.07 -2.33
C THR A 7 -2.28 -5.76 -2.94
N VAL A 8 -0.99 -5.64 -3.21
CA VAL A 8 -0.38 -4.53 -3.95
C VAL A 8 0.08 -5.04 -5.31
N THR A 9 -0.23 -4.29 -6.36
CA THR A 9 0.31 -4.52 -7.71
C THR A 9 1.27 -3.40 -8.05
N PHE A 10 2.50 -3.75 -8.41
CA PHE A 10 3.53 -2.80 -8.83
C PHE A 10 3.42 -2.51 -10.33
N ASP A 11 4.07 -1.42 -10.78
CA ASP A 11 4.08 -0.98 -12.18
C ASP A 11 4.69 -2.01 -13.15
N ASP A 12 5.49 -2.96 -12.64
CA ASP A 12 6.01 -4.10 -13.41
C ASP A 12 4.97 -5.22 -13.62
N GLY A 13 3.75 -5.06 -13.09
CA GLY A 13 2.65 -6.02 -13.16
C GLY A 13 2.69 -7.10 -12.07
N THR A 14 3.70 -7.11 -11.20
CA THR A 14 3.79 -8.11 -10.12
C THR A 14 2.84 -7.79 -8.97
N THR A 15 2.16 -8.82 -8.45
CA THR A 15 1.20 -8.70 -7.35
C THR A 15 1.71 -9.44 -6.12
N TYR A 16 1.64 -8.80 -4.96
CA TYR A 16 2.04 -9.38 -3.69
C TYR A 16 0.98 -9.17 -2.60
N PRO A 17 0.82 -10.13 -1.67
CA PRO A 17 0.05 -9.90 -0.46
C PRO A 17 0.69 -8.79 0.38
N GLY A 18 -0.14 -7.96 0.99
CA GLY A 18 0.30 -6.84 1.79
C GLY A 18 -0.61 -6.52 2.96
N GLU A 19 -0.04 -5.87 3.97
CA GLU A 19 -0.78 -5.21 5.03
C GLU A 19 -0.64 -3.70 4.88
N PHE A 20 -1.74 -2.98 5.06
CA PHE A 20 -1.82 -1.55 4.87
C PHE A 20 -2.29 -0.92 6.17
N LEU A 21 -1.51 0.01 6.72
CA LEU A 21 -1.92 0.83 7.85
C LEU A 21 -2.78 1.97 7.32
N ILE A 22 -4.07 1.91 7.62
CA ILE A 22 -5.05 2.87 7.11
C ILE A 22 -5.54 3.76 8.26
N ASN A 23 -5.57 5.06 7.99
CA ASN A 23 -6.15 6.07 8.85
C ASN A 23 -7.69 6.07 8.77
N ASP A 24 -8.32 6.77 9.70
CA ASP A 24 -9.79 6.80 9.78
C ASP A 24 -10.45 7.58 8.62
N ASP A 25 -9.66 8.38 7.90
CA ASP A 25 -10.01 9.07 6.66
C ASP A 25 -9.84 8.20 5.40
N GLY A 26 -9.35 6.96 5.53
CA GLY A 26 -9.08 6.05 4.42
C GLY A 26 -7.67 6.16 3.83
N SER A 27 -6.84 7.09 4.32
CA SER A 27 -5.48 7.30 3.83
C SER A 27 -4.55 6.16 4.28
N ILE A 28 -3.71 5.65 3.37
CA ILE A 28 -2.70 4.63 3.71
C ILE A 28 -1.42 5.32 4.16
N TYR A 29 -0.99 5.02 5.38
CA TYR A 29 0.20 5.61 6.02
C TYR A 29 1.44 4.73 5.85
N ASN A 30 1.25 3.41 5.91
CA ASN A 30 2.35 2.44 5.80
C ASN A 30 1.85 1.18 5.08
N MET A 31 2.75 0.50 4.39
CA MET A 31 2.46 -0.76 3.70
C MET A 31 3.58 -1.76 3.96
N LYS A 32 3.21 -2.99 4.29
CA LYS A 32 4.10 -4.14 4.37
C LYS A 32 3.79 -5.08 3.22
N VAL A 33 4.81 -5.53 2.52
CA VAL A 33 4.71 -6.45 1.39
C VAL A 33 5.29 -7.79 1.82
N PHE A 34 4.51 -8.85 1.61
CA PHE A 34 4.89 -10.20 1.99
C PHE A 34 5.23 -11.04 0.77
N LYS A 35 6.23 -11.90 0.92
CA LYS A 35 6.57 -12.97 -0.01
C LYS A 35 6.81 -14.23 0.80
N ASP A 36 6.13 -15.32 0.44
CA ASP A 36 6.21 -16.60 1.14
C ASP A 36 5.93 -16.48 2.66
N GLY A 37 4.99 -15.62 3.03
CA GLY A 37 4.60 -15.37 4.43
C GLY A 37 5.56 -14.48 5.24
N THR A 38 6.65 -14.01 4.63
CA THR A 38 7.63 -13.12 5.28
C THR A 38 7.51 -11.70 4.74
N ALA A 39 7.52 -10.69 5.61
CA ALA A 39 7.58 -9.29 5.19
C ALA A 39 8.95 -9.00 4.56
N ILE A 40 8.97 -8.79 3.25
CA ILE A 40 10.20 -8.51 2.48
C ILE A 40 10.43 -7.02 2.27
N LYS A 41 9.40 -6.19 2.46
CA LYS A 41 9.50 -4.75 2.28
C LYS A 41 8.47 -4.03 3.13
N GLU A 42 8.91 -3.03 3.86
CA GLU A 42 8.05 -2.04 4.51
C GLU A 42 8.24 -0.72 3.76
N ILE A 43 7.14 -0.08 3.40
CA ILE A 43 7.11 1.14 2.60
C ILE A 43 6.34 2.18 3.40
N ASN A 44 7.08 3.14 3.95
CA ASN A 44 6.49 4.40 4.40
C ASN A 44 6.04 5.17 3.16
N VAL A 45 4.75 5.49 3.11
CA VAL A 45 4.12 6.06 1.91
C VAL A 45 4.63 7.47 1.63
N GLU A 46 4.97 8.24 2.66
CA GLU A 46 5.56 9.58 2.51
C GLU A 46 6.98 9.52 1.95
N GLU A 47 7.80 8.58 2.43
CA GLU A 47 9.16 8.38 1.92
C GLU A 47 9.15 7.91 0.46
N PHE A 48 8.21 7.02 0.11
CA PHE A 48 8.04 6.54 -1.25
C PHE A 48 7.57 7.64 -2.20
N ALA A 49 6.60 8.45 -1.78
CA ALA A 49 6.14 9.59 -2.58
C ALA A 49 7.25 10.62 -2.79
N SER A 50 8.01 10.91 -1.73
CA SER A 50 9.17 11.81 -1.80
C SER A 50 10.24 11.30 -2.77
N LYS A 51 10.54 9.99 -2.78
CA LYS A 51 11.48 9.38 -3.75
C LYS A 51 11.02 9.53 -5.21
N LEU A 52 9.72 9.59 -5.44
CA LEU A 52 9.12 9.79 -6.76
C LEU A 52 8.98 11.28 -7.13
N GLY A 53 9.33 12.20 -6.22
CA GLY A 53 9.10 13.64 -6.41
C GLY A 53 7.61 13.97 -6.54
N LYS A 54 6.74 13.13 -5.96
CA LYS A 54 5.29 13.22 -6.05
C LYS A 54 4.70 13.40 -4.65
N THR A 55 3.48 13.93 -4.58
CA THR A 55 2.72 13.91 -3.33
C THR A 55 2.15 12.52 -3.08
N VAL A 56 1.87 12.18 -1.82
CA VAL A 56 1.25 10.90 -1.44
C VAL A 56 -0.02 10.65 -2.25
N GLN A 57 -0.81 11.70 -2.51
CA GLN A 57 -2.05 11.67 -3.29
C GLN A 57 -1.86 11.45 -4.80
N GLU A 58 -0.65 11.64 -5.34
CA GLU A 58 -0.32 11.40 -6.75
C GLU A 58 0.32 10.02 -7.00
N VAL A 59 0.89 9.45 -5.94
CA VAL A 59 1.38 8.06 -5.92
C VAL A 59 0.26 7.11 -5.53
N TYR A 60 -0.71 7.60 -4.78
CA TYR A 60 -2.05 7.02 -4.74
C TYR A 60 -2.87 7.46 -5.95
N PRO A 61 -3.74 6.61 -6.53
CA PRO A 61 -4.25 5.36 -5.98
C PRO A 61 -3.73 4.15 -6.76
N TYR A 62 -2.79 3.38 -6.18
CA TYR A 62 -2.69 1.98 -6.60
C TYR A 62 -4.03 1.29 -6.30
N LYS A 63 -4.50 0.41 -7.19
CA LYS A 63 -5.66 -0.45 -6.92
C LYS A 63 -5.29 -1.40 -5.79
N VAL A 64 -5.65 -1.03 -4.55
CA VAL A 64 -5.56 -1.95 -3.41
C VAL A 64 -6.86 -2.73 -3.33
N GLU A 65 -6.81 -4.01 -3.63
CA GLU A 65 -7.93 -4.92 -3.41
C GLU A 65 -7.85 -5.47 -1.99
N LEU A 66 -8.51 -4.77 -1.06
CA LEU A 66 -8.68 -5.21 0.32
C LEU A 66 -9.88 -6.16 0.39
N GLY A 67 -9.68 -7.45 0.12
CA GLY A 67 -10.59 -8.56 0.44
C GLY A 67 -12.03 -8.54 -0.11
N LYS A 68 -12.49 -7.44 -0.72
CA LYS A 68 -13.72 -7.17 -1.49
C LYS A 68 -14.15 -5.68 -1.48
N THR A 69 -13.40 -4.77 -0.87
CA THR A 69 -13.78 -3.34 -0.86
C THR A 69 -12.66 -2.47 -1.41
N LEU A 70 -12.94 -1.81 -2.53
CA LEU A 70 -12.13 -0.73 -3.08
C LEU A 70 -12.33 0.50 -2.20
N TYR A 71 -11.28 0.95 -1.52
CA TYR A 71 -11.29 2.23 -0.82
C TYR A 71 -10.83 3.29 -1.84
N LYS A 72 -11.68 4.31 -2.02
CA LYS A 72 -11.42 5.46 -2.89
C LYS A 72 -10.69 6.54 -2.13
#